data_AF-A0A359JMI1-F1
#
_entry.id   AF-A0A359JMI1-F1
#
_cell.length_a   1.000
_cell.length_b   1.000
_cell.length_c   1.000
_cell.angle_alpha   90.00
_cell.angle_beta   90.00
_cell.angle_gamma   90.00
#
_symmetry.space_group_name_H-M   'P 1'
#
loop_
_entity.id
_entity.type
_entity.pdbx_description
1 polymer ?
#
loop_
_entity_poly.entity_id
_entity_poly.type
_entity_poly.pdbx_seq_one_letter_code
_entity_poly.pdbx_strand_id
1 'polypeptide(L)'
;MPDINSAPATLKCNICGGEIRKDFLTGTAVCAHCGNKWSLSDVLPEYLKYASAIEKIKKAQVLLNGKPDVSNVAQAKLLFQNASTECLHTDATSSELLAICKSGQKECENLRIYATAMGFYDRKSYRQALEEFKKIPGVKDSASRIEECKVLAEKEKKKLIPLAAIVALIIPTVLGILMKEKLDIPIYVIIPACLVLVAGLTYAVYRGGTLATVVMVLSFICAVPLLLFMVLAYGLHMETGPAASIAIGAPIAFIVAVGLKTSAEKPN
;
A
#
# COMPACT_ATOMS: atom_id res chain seq x y z
N MET A 1 16.30 5.63 -33.01
CA MET A 1 16.39 4.71 -31.86
C MET A 1 17.57 3.80 -32.13
N PRO A 2 18.65 3.83 -31.32
CA PRO A 2 19.79 2.94 -31.56
C PRO A 2 19.40 1.50 -31.17
N ASP A 3 19.76 0.53 -32.02
CA ASP A 3 19.52 -0.90 -31.82
C ASP A 3 20.17 -1.38 -30.51
N ILE A 4 19.35 -1.86 -29.57
CA ILE A 4 19.78 -2.30 -28.22
C ILE A 4 20.28 -3.77 -28.23
N ASN A 5 20.39 -4.40 -29.40
CA ASN A 5 20.76 -5.81 -29.55
C ASN A 5 22.22 -6.04 -29.97
N SER A 6 23.16 -5.16 -29.57
CA SER A 6 24.58 -5.51 -29.66
C SER A 6 24.91 -6.54 -28.59
N ALA A 7 25.30 -7.74 -29.01
CA ALA A 7 25.82 -8.76 -28.10
C ALA A 7 26.98 -8.15 -27.27
N PRO A 8 27.07 -8.47 -25.96
CA PRO A 8 28.15 -7.94 -25.13
C PRO A 8 29.48 -8.27 -25.78
N ALA A 9 30.35 -7.27 -25.94
CA ALA A 9 31.66 -7.47 -26.51
C ALA A 9 32.46 -8.41 -25.58
N THR A 10 32.56 -9.68 -25.99
CA THR A 10 33.22 -10.73 -25.22
C THR A 10 34.72 -10.60 -25.38
N LEU A 11 35.36 -9.96 -24.41
CA LEU A 11 36.81 -9.87 -24.32
C LEU A 11 37.37 -11.25 -23.95
N LYS A 12 38.39 -11.71 -24.70
CA LYS A 12 39.08 -12.97 -24.43
C LYS A 12 40.37 -12.72 -23.65
N CYS A 13 40.68 -13.64 -22.75
CA CYS A 13 41.90 -13.64 -21.97
C CYS A 13 43.11 -13.95 -22.85
N ASN A 14 44.13 -13.09 -22.79
CA ASN A 14 45.39 -13.28 -23.53
C ASN A 14 46.22 -14.48 -23.07
N ILE A 15 45.93 -15.06 -21.88
CA ILE A 15 46.68 -16.17 -21.30
C ILE A 15 46.03 -17.51 -21.63
N CYS A 16 44.71 -17.65 -21.40
CA CYS A 16 44.01 -18.92 -21.55
C CYS A 16 42.87 -18.91 -22.57
N GLY A 17 42.61 -17.78 -23.24
CA GLY A 17 41.50 -17.64 -24.20
C GLY A 17 40.10 -17.60 -23.58
N GLY A 18 39.97 -17.74 -22.26
CA GLY A 18 38.70 -17.71 -21.53
C GLY A 18 38.04 -16.32 -21.51
N GLU A 19 36.75 -16.28 -21.25
CA GLU A 19 35.97 -15.03 -21.21
C GLU A 19 36.36 -14.14 -20.03
N ILE A 20 36.44 -12.83 -20.27
CA ILE A 20 36.72 -11.82 -19.24
C ILE A 20 35.41 -11.22 -18.74
N ARG A 21 35.17 -11.34 -17.44
CA ARG A 21 34.09 -10.64 -16.74
C ARG A 21 34.57 -9.26 -16.31
N LYS A 22 33.84 -8.23 -16.71
CA LYS A 22 34.13 -6.83 -16.38
C LYS A 22 33.37 -6.45 -15.11
N ASP A 23 34.06 -5.88 -14.13
CA ASP A 23 33.46 -5.29 -12.96
C ASP A 23 33.79 -3.79 -12.93
N PHE A 24 32.83 -2.99 -13.40
CA PHE A 24 32.94 -1.54 -13.46
C PHE A 24 32.99 -0.89 -12.07
N LEU A 25 32.46 -1.56 -11.04
CA LEU A 25 32.43 -1.03 -9.66
C LEU A 25 33.81 -1.14 -9.02
N THR A 26 34.48 -2.28 -9.19
CA THR A 26 35.85 -2.45 -8.71
C THR A 26 36.88 -1.86 -9.68
N GLY A 27 36.49 -1.60 -10.93
CA GLY A 27 37.42 -1.17 -11.98
C GLY A 27 38.38 -2.29 -12.37
N THR A 28 37.97 -3.54 -12.20
CA THR A 28 38.78 -4.72 -12.51
C THR A 28 38.10 -5.60 -13.55
N ALA A 29 38.90 -6.34 -14.29
CA ALA A 29 38.45 -7.34 -15.24
C ALA A 29 39.06 -8.69 -14.85
N VAL A 30 38.25 -9.73 -14.71
CA VAL A 30 38.69 -11.05 -14.22
C VAL A 30 38.35 -12.13 -15.25
N CYS A 31 39.33 -12.96 -15.60
CA CYS A 31 39.07 -14.11 -16.46
C CYS A 31 38.28 -15.18 -15.72
N ALA A 32 37.16 -15.64 -16.29
CA ALA A 32 36.32 -16.67 -15.70
C ALA A 32 37.00 -18.06 -15.62
N HIS A 33 38.02 -18.31 -16.44
CA HIS A 33 38.69 -19.61 -16.49
C HIS A 33 39.97 -19.67 -15.65
N CYS A 34 40.88 -18.70 -15.80
CA CYS A 34 42.16 -18.72 -15.09
C CYS A 34 42.21 -17.82 -13.84
N GLY A 35 41.19 -16.99 -13.59
CA GLY A 35 41.13 -16.11 -12.42
C GLY A 35 42.08 -14.91 -12.44
N ASN A 36 42.90 -14.76 -13.48
CA ASN A 36 43.77 -13.59 -13.64
C ASN A 36 42.96 -12.30 -13.68
N LYS A 37 43.53 -11.25 -13.08
CA LYS A 37 42.89 -9.95 -12.90
C LYS A 37 43.70 -8.87 -13.61
N TRP A 38 43.00 -7.96 -14.28
CA TRP A 38 43.57 -6.78 -14.92
C TRP A 38 42.82 -5.53 -14.47
N SER A 39 43.47 -4.37 -14.61
CA SER A 39 42.75 -3.12 -14.47
C SER A 39 41.81 -2.95 -15.67
N LEU A 40 40.63 -2.38 -15.45
CA LEU A 40 39.67 -2.19 -16.52
C LEU A 40 40.19 -1.20 -17.58
N SER A 41 41.06 -0.27 -17.20
CA SER A 41 41.75 0.66 -18.11
C SER A 41 42.72 -0.03 -19.07
N ASP A 42 43.31 -1.16 -18.68
CA ASP A 42 44.24 -1.90 -19.55
C ASP A 42 43.50 -2.74 -20.60
N VAL A 43 42.25 -3.11 -20.29
CA VAL A 43 41.44 -4.01 -21.12
C VAL A 43 40.46 -3.25 -22.02
N LEU A 44 39.99 -2.07 -21.58
CA LEU A 44 39.09 -1.22 -22.34
C LEU A 44 39.83 0.02 -22.87
N PRO A 45 40.16 0.08 -24.18
CA PRO A 45 40.90 1.22 -24.74
C PRO A 45 40.14 2.55 -24.61
N GLU A 46 38.81 2.49 -24.51
CA GLU A 46 37.96 3.68 -24.35
C GLU A 46 37.54 3.94 -22.89
N TYR A 47 38.18 3.30 -21.91
CA TYR A 47 37.82 3.43 -20.49
C TYR A 47 37.76 4.89 -20.01
N LEU A 48 38.69 5.74 -20.47
CA LEU A 48 38.76 7.14 -20.09
C LEU A 48 37.50 7.93 -20.50
N LYS A 49 36.80 7.53 -21.56
CA LYS A 49 35.52 8.15 -21.96
C LYS A 49 34.43 7.93 -20.91
N TYR A 50 34.47 6.79 -20.22
CA TYR A 50 33.47 6.36 -19.25
C TYR A 50 33.85 6.61 -17.79
N ALA A 51 35.07 7.07 -17.51
CA ALA A 51 35.59 7.22 -16.15
C ALA A 51 34.65 8.05 -15.25
N SER A 52 34.13 9.16 -15.78
CA SER A 52 33.17 10.04 -15.10
C SER A 52 31.85 9.34 -14.76
N ALA A 53 31.27 8.61 -15.71
CA ALA A 53 30.02 7.88 -15.51
C ALA A 53 30.20 6.73 -14.51
N ILE A 54 31.31 6.00 -14.62
CA ILE A 54 31.70 4.92 -13.70
C ILE A 54 31.86 5.46 -12.27
N GLU A 55 32.50 6.62 -12.08
CA GLU A 55 32.63 7.24 -10.77
C GLU A 55 31.27 7.59 -10.15
N LYS A 56 30.34 8.15 -10.94
CA LYS A 56 28.97 8.42 -10.49
C LYS A 56 28.22 7.16 -10.08
N ILE A 57 28.35 6.09 -10.86
CA ILE A 57 27.77 4.77 -10.53
C ILE A 57 28.34 4.25 -9.21
N LYS A 58 29.66 4.34 -9.00
CA LYS A 58 30.31 3.94 -7.74
C LYS A 58 29.78 4.76 -6.56
N LYS A 59 29.71 6.08 -6.70
CA LYS A 59 29.13 6.96 -5.66
C LYS A 59 27.68 6.60 -5.35
N ALA A 60 26.87 6.32 -6.37
CA ALA A 60 25.49 5.89 -6.19
C ALA A 60 25.41 4.57 -5.39
N GLN A 61 26.23 3.59 -5.73
CA GLN A 61 26.30 2.31 -5.01
C GLN A 61 26.73 2.47 -3.55
N VAL A 62 27.69 3.36 -3.26
CA VAL A 62 28.08 3.69 -1.88
C VAL A 62 26.91 4.24 -1.08
N LEU A 63 26.10 5.12 -1.68
CA LEU A 63 24.89 5.65 -1.04
C LEU A 63 23.83 4.56 -0.78
N LEU A 64 23.67 3.60 -1.69
CA LEU A 64 22.69 2.52 -1.57
C LEU A 64 23.07 1.45 -0.55
N ASN A 65 24.37 1.18 -0.38
CA ASN A 65 24.87 0.20 0.59
C ASN A 65 24.72 0.66 2.06
N GLY A 66 24.46 1.94 2.28
CA GLY A 66 24.17 2.50 3.61
C GLY A 66 22.77 2.15 4.15
N LYS A 67 22.39 2.82 5.24
CA LYS A 67 21.00 2.77 5.74
C LYS A 67 20.09 3.39 4.67
N PRO A 68 19.00 2.70 4.26
CA PRO A 68 18.09 3.20 3.23
C PRO A 68 17.35 4.43 3.76
N ASP A 69 17.87 5.60 3.44
CA ASP A 69 17.24 6.89 3.67
C ASP A 69 16.71 7.45 2.35
N VAL A 70 15.57 8.13 2.41
CA VAL A 70 14.90 8.65 1.21
C VAL A 70 15.78 9.67 0.48
N SER A 71 16.57 10.48 1.21
CA SER A 71 17.48 11.47 0.63
C SER A 71 18.62 10.77 -0.12
N ASN A 72 19.28 9.79 0.51
CA ASN A 72 20.37 9.04 -0.10
C ASN A 72 19.92 8.29 -1.36
N VAL A 73 18.73 7.69 -1.32
CA VAL A 73 18.16 6.98 -2.46
C VAL A 73 17.83 7.94 -3.62
N ALA A 74 17.31 9.14 -3.31
CA ALA A 74 17.05 10.16 -4.33
C ALA A 74 18.35 10.67 -4.97
N GLN A 75 19.38 10.92 -4.15
CA GLN A 75 20.71 11.33 -4.64
C GLN A 75 21.36 10.23 -5.50
N ALA A 76 21.29 8.97 -5.09
CA ALA A 76 21.77 7.83 -5.87
C ALA A 76 21.04 7.71 -7.23
N LYS A 77 19.72 7.90 -7.25
CA LYS A 77 18.92 7.89 -8.48
C LYS A 77 19.37 8.98 -9.46
N LEU A 78 19.63 10.20 -8.97
CA LEU A 78 20.18 11.29 -9.78
C LEU A 78 21.56 10.96 -10.34
N LEU A 79 22.44 10.35 -9.54
CA LEU A 79 23.76 9.91 -10.01
C LEU A 79 23.66 8.87 -11.13
N PHE A 80 22.76 7.89 -11.03
CA PHE A 80 22.51 6.94 -12.10
C PHE A 80 21.89 7.59 -13.36
N GLN A 81 21.02 8.58 -13.19
CA GLN A 81 20.46 9.34 -14.32
C GLN A 81 21.56 10.13 -15.05
N ASN A 82 22.39 10.86 -14.31
CA ASN A 82 23.51 11.61 -14.87
C ASN A 82 24.55 10.68 -15.53
N ALA A 83 24.84 9.53 -14.93
CA ALA A 83 25.70 8.53 -15.55
C ALA A 83 25.09 7.98 -16.85
N SER A 84 23.78 7.74 -16.89
CA SER A 84 23.11 7.24 -18.09
C SER A 84 23.12 8.24 -19.25
N THR A 85 23.04 9.55 -18.97
CA THR A 85 23.14 10.59 -20.02
C THR A 85 24.56 10.72 -20.56
N GLU A 86 25.58 10.42 -19.75
CA GLU A 86 26.99 10.42 -20.18
C GLU A 86 27.34 9.18 -21.00
N CYS A 87 26.56 8.09 -20.89
CA CYS A 87 26.76 6.85 -21.66
C CYS A 87 25.90 6.81 -22.93
N LEU A 88 25.63 7.92 -23.62
CA LEU A 88 24.84 7.93 -24.87
C LEU A 88 25.72 7.67 -26.11
N HIS A 89 26.54 6.62 -26.06
CA HIS A 89 27.40 6.21 -27.17
C HIS A 89 26.91 4.89 -27.80
N THR A 90 27.34 4.60 -29.03
CA THR A 90 26.86 3.45 -29.84
C THR A 90 27.67 2.17 -29.67
N ASP A 91 28.65 2.14 -28.77
CA ASP A 91 29.51 0.98 -28.52
C ASP A 91 28.95 0.04 -27.45
N ALA A 92 29.51 -1.17 -27.39
CA ALA A 92 29.10 -2.22 -26.46
C ALA A 92 29.36 -1.88 -24.98
N THR A 93 30.34 -1.02 -24.67
CA THR A 93 30.61 -0.63 -23.27
C THR A 93 29.52 0.30 -22.76
N SER A 94 29.10 1.25 -23.62
CA SER A 94 27.95 2.12 -23.36
C SER A 94 26.67 1.33 -23.07
N SER A 95 26.34 0.31 -23.87
CA SER A 95 25.12 -0.49 -23.65
C SER A 95 25.14 -1.25 -22.32
N GLU A 96 26.29 -1.81 -21.92
CA GLU A 96 26.47 -2.47 -20.62
C GLU A 96 26.35 -1.48 -19.44
N LEU A 97 26.99 -0.32 -19.53
CA LEU A 97 26.89 0.72 -18.50
C LEU A 97 25.46 1.26 -18.37
N LEU A 98 24.75 1.44 -19.49
CA LEU A 98 23.33 1.80 -19.49
C LEU A 98 22.47 0.74 -18.82
N ALA A 99 22.78 -0.55 -19.01
CA ALA A 99 22.08 -1.64 -18.32
C ALA A 99 22.31 -1.58 -16.80
N ILE A 100 23.54 -1.31 -16.36
CA ILE A 100 23.88 -1.10 -14.94
C ILE A 100 23.11 0.10 -14.38
N CYS A 101 23.10 1.23 -15.08
CA CYS A 101 22.36 2.43 -14.67
C CYS A 101 20.85 2.16 -14.55
N LYS A 102 20.24 1.46 -15.53
CA LYS A 102 18.82 1.11 -15.49
C LYS A 102 18.49 0.18 -14.32
N SER A 103 19.34 -0.82 -14.08
CA SER A 103 19.21 -1.73 -12.94
C SER A 103 19.31 -0.95 -11.62
N GLY A 104 20.32 -0.08 -11.49
CA GLY A 104 20.50 0.78 -10.32
C GLY A 104 19.33 1.73 -10.08
N GLN A 105 18.75 2.33 -11.13
CA GLN A 105 17.55 3.17 -10.99
C GLN A 105 16.34 2.39 -10.50
N LYS A 106 16.16 1.14 -10.97
CA LYS A 106 15.09 0.26 -10.50
C LYS A 106 15.31 -0.13 -9.03
N GLU A 107 16.55 -0.39 -8.64
CA GLU A 107 16.91 -0.65 -7.25
C GLU A 107 16.65 0.56 -6.35
N CYS A 108 17.00 1.78 -6.80
CA CYS A 108 16.64 3.01 -6.09
C CYS A 108 15.12 3.13 -5.88
N GLU A 109 14.30 2.83 -6.90
CA GLU A 109 12.85 2.91 -6.77
C GLU A 109 12.32 1.92 -5.72
N ASN A 110 12.83 0.70 -5.75
CA ASN A 110 12.50 -0.33 -4.76
C ASN A 110 12.90 0.09 -3.34
N LEU A 111 14.11 0.64 -3.17
CA LEU A 111 14.61 1.11 -1.88
C LEU A 111 13.85 2.34 -1.36
N ARG A 112 13.37 3.20 -2.26
CA ARG A 112 12.51 4.35 -1.92
C ARG A 112 11.18 3.89 -1.34
N ILE A 113 10.53 2.91 -1.99
CA ILE A 113 9.29 2.31 -1.51
C ILE A 113 9.54 1.63 -0.17
N TYR A 114 10.66 0.91 -0.02
CA TYR A 114 11.04 0.27 1.23
C TYR A 114 11.21 1.28 2.38
N ALA A 115 11.95 2.37 2.17
CA ALA A 115 12.12 3.42 3.17
C ALA A 115 10.79 4.09 3.55
N THR A 116 9.90 4.27 2.57
CA THR A 116 8.55 4.81 2.80
C THR A 116 7.69 3.84 3.64
N ALA A 117 7.74 2.54 3.33
CA ALA A 117 7.05 1.49 4.06
C ALA A 117 7.53 1.41 5.52
N MET A 118 8.84 1.49 5.74
CA MET A 118 9.45 1.59 7.07
C MET A 118 8.96 2.83 7.83
N GLY A 119 8.86 3.99 7.16
CA GLY A 119 8.29 5.19 7.77
C GLY A 119 6.83 5.02 8.24
N PHE A 120 6.01 4.24 7.53
CA PHE A 120 4.67 3.88 8.00
C PHE A 120 4.71 2.87 9.15
N TYR A 121 5.62 1.90 9.10
CA TYR A 121 5.81 0.91 10.16
C TYR A 121 6.19 1.58 11.49
N ASP A 122 7.15 2.51 11.47
CA ASP A 122 7.62 3.24 12.66
C ASP A 122 6.51 4.09 13.29
N ARG A 123 5.60 4.62 12.46
CA ARG A 123 4.39 5.35 12.90
C ARG A 123 3.24 4.45 13.36
N LYS A 124 3.44 3.12 13.39
CA LYS A 124 2.42 2.10 13.69
C LYS A 124 1.24 2.08 12.70
N SER A 125 1.40 2.68 11.53
CA SER A 125 0.41 2.62 10.45
C SER A 125 0.56 1.31 9.66
N TYR A 126 0.38 0.16 10.32
CA TYR A 126 0.73 -1.16 9.77
C TYR A 126 0.00 -1.52 8.47
N ARG A 127 -1.24 -1.03 8.27
CA ARG A 127 -1.97 -1.25 7.02
C ARG A 127 -1.31 -0.56 5.82
N GLN A 128 -0.94 0.70 6.00
CA GLN A 128 -0.25 1.47 4.95
C GLN A 128 1.14 0.88 4.69
N ALA A 129 1.87 0.52 5.75
CA ALA A 129 3.17 -0.15 5.62
C ALA A 129 3.05 -1.46 4.82
N LEU A 130 2.03 -2.27 5.08
CA LEU A 130 1.78 -3.53 4.39
C LEU A 130 1.46 -3.33 2.90
N GLU A 131 0.68 -2.30 2.55
CA GLU A 131 0.38 -1.97 1.16
C GLU A 131 1.64 -1.55 0.39
N GLU A 132 2.52 -0.77 1.02
CA GLU A 132 3.80 -0.38 0.42
C GLU A 132 4.76 -1.56 0.28
N PHE A 133 4.94 -2.38 1.33
CA PHE A 133 5.84 -3.55 1.25
C PHE A 133 5.42 -4.56 0.18
N LYS A 134 4.11 -4.70 -0.09
CA LYS A 134 3.60 -5.59 -1.15
C LYS A 134 4.04 -5.17 -2.56
N LYS A 135 4.37 -3.90 -2.79
CA LYS A 135 4.84 -3.41 -4.09
C LYS A 135 6.27 -3.89 -4.42
N ILE A 136 7.02 -4.33 -3.41
CA ILE A 136 8.44 -4.70 -3.50
C ILE A 136 8.72 -6.08 -2.89
N PRO A 137 8.14 -7.17 -3.46
CA PRO A 137 8.39 -8.51 -2.96
C PRO A 137 9.88 -8.88 -3.13
N GLY A 138 10.49 -9.40 -2.07
CA GLY A 138 11.87 -9.90 -2.09
C GLY A 138 12.97 -8.83 -1.96
N VAL A 139 12.61 -7.58 -1.67
CA VAL A 139 13.58 -6.51 -1.41
C VAL A 139 13.92 -6.48 0.09
N LYS A 140 15.20 -6.73 0.43
CA LYS A 140 15.69 -6.81 1.82
C LYS A 140 14.85 -7.81 2.64
N ASP A 141 14.36 -7.40 3.80
CA ASP A 141 13.51 -8.17 4.72
C ASP A 141 12.01 -7.93 4.48
N SER A 142 11.59 -7.42 3.31
CA SER A 142 10.19 -7.06 3.05
C SER A 142 9.20 -8.21 3.27
N ALA A 143 9.59 -9.45 2.97
CA ALA A 143 8.76 -10.63 3.23
C ALA A 143 8.44 -10.83 4.72
N SER A 144 9.45 -10.76 5.59
CA SER A 144 9.28 -10.85 7.05
C SER A 144 8.44 -9.68 7.57
N ARG A 145 8.71 -8.47 7.07
CA ARG A 145 7.95 -7.27 7.46
C ARG A 145 6.49 -7.32 7.08
N ILE A 146 6.15 -7.92 5.94
CA ILE A 146 4.75 -8.13 5.54
C ILE A 146 4.03 -9.02 6.54
N GLU A 147 4.66 -10.12 6.99
CA GLU A 147 4.06 -11.02 7.98
C GLU A 147 3.89 -10.33 9.34
N GLU A 148 4.92 -9.62 9.82
CA GLU A 148 4.83 -8.82 11.04
C GLU A 148 3.70 -7.79 10.97
N CYS A 149 3.60 -7.04 9.86
CA CYS A 149 2.55 -6.03 9.67
C CYS A 149 1.16 -6.65 9.71
N LYS A 150 0.96 -7.85 9.14
CA LYS A 150 -0.33 -8.57 9.20
C LYS A 150 -0.71 -8.85 10.65
N VAL A 151 0.20 -9.44 11.42
CA VAL A 151 -0.04 -9.81 12.82
C VAL A 151 -0.33 -8.56 13.67
N LEU A 152 0.44 -7.49 13.50
CA LEU A 152 0.27 -6.25 14.25
C LEU A 152 -1.04 -5.53 13.88
N ALA A 153 -1.39 -5.47 12.59
CA ALA A 153 -2.65 -4.88 12.13
C ALA A 153 -3.87 -5.63 12.68
N GLU A 154 -3.81 -6.95 12.80
CA GLU A 154 -4.87 -7.74 13.44
C GLU A 154 -4.95 -7.50 14.95
N LYS A 155 -3.81 -7.37 15.61
CA LYS A 155 -3.76 -7.05 17.04
C LYS A 155 -4.38 -5.69 17.35
N GLU A 156 -4.14 -4.69 16.51
CA GLU A 156 -4.78 -3.37 16.65
C GLU A 156 -6.29 -3.43 16.43
N LYS A 157 -6.75 -4.18 15.42
CA LYS A 157 -8.19 -4.40 15.21
C LYS A 157 -8.86 -4.98 16.45
N LYS A 158 -8.25 -6.00 17.09
CA LYS A 158 -8.80 -6.63 18.30
C LYS A 158 -8.92 -5.67 19.48
N LYS A 159 -8.03 -4.69 19.63
CA LYS A 159 -8.09 -3.68 20.70
C LYS A 159 -9.18 -2.63 20.50
N LEU A 160 -9.53 -2.32 19.25
CA LEU A 160 -10.53 -1.30 18.92
C LEU A 160 -11.98 -1.80 19.12
N ILE A 161 -12.23 -3.09 18.90
CA ILE A 161 -13.57 -3.72 19.05
C ILE A 161 -14.17 -3.51 20.46
N PRO A 162 -13.47 -3.79 21.58
CA PRO A 162 -14.06 -3.61 22.90
C PRO A 162 -14.34 -2.13 23.21
N LEU A 163 -13.47 -1.22 22.78
CA LEU A 163 -13.69 0.22 22.99
C LEU A 163 -14.92 0.72 22.21
N ALA A 164 -15.08 0.32 20.95
CA ALA A 164 -16.24 0.68 20.14
C ALA A 164 -17.54 0.13 20.73
N ALA A 165 -17.55 -1.11 21.22
CA ALA A 165 -18.71 -1.71 21.86
C ALA A 165 -19.11 -0.98 23.17
N ILE A 166 -18.13 -0.62 24.00
CA ILE A 166 -18.35 0.12 25.25
C ILE A 166 -18.90 1.52 24.96
N VAL A 167 -18.28 2.25 24.03
CA VAL A 167 -18.72 3.59 23.63
C VAL A 167 -20.11 3.57 23.00
N ALA A 168 -20.42 2.56 22.19
CA ALA A 168 -21.71 2.46 21.51
C ALA A 168 -22.88 2.06 22.42
N LEU A 169 -22.62 1.32 23.52
CA LEU A 169 -23.68 0.86 24.42
C LEU A 169 -23.87 1.76 25.65
N ILE A 170 -22.78 2.18 26.30
CA ILE A 170 -22.84 2.86 27.59
C ILE A 170 -23.17 4.35 27.44
N ILE A 171 -22.61 5.03 26.43
CA ILE A 171 -22.83 6.47 26.26
C ILE A 171 -24.29 6.79 25.93
N PRO A 172 -24.98 6.09 24.99
CA PRO A 172 -26.38 6.35 24.70
C PRO A 172 -27.33 6.10 25.88
N THR A 173 -27.06 5.09 26.69
CA THR A 173 -27.89 4.78 27.86
C THR A 173 -27.75 5.85 28.93
N VAL A 174 -26.53 6.28 29.25
CA VAL A 174 -26.30 7.34 30.25
C VAL A 174 -26.86 8.68 29.76
N LEU A 175 -26.66 9.03 28.48
CA LEU A 175 -27.23 10.25 27.90
C LEU A 175 -28.76 10.23 27.89
N GLY A 176 -29.36 9.07 27.60
CA GLY A 176 -30.80 8.86 27.61
C GLY A 176 -31.44 9.08 28.98
N ILE A 177 -30.78 8.60 30.05
CA ILE A 177 -31.24 8.79 31.42
C ILE A 177 -31.17 10.27 31.83
N LEU A 178 -30.05 10.95 31.55
CA LEU A 178 -29.86 12.37 31.85
C LEU A 178 -30.86 13.28 31.12
N MET A 179 -31.12 13.00 29.85
CA MET A 179 -32.05 13.78 29.04
C MET A 179 -33.50 13.63 29.51
N LYS A 180 -33.91 12.42 29.96
CA LYS A 180 -35.23 12.23 30.58
C LYS A 180 -35.39 13.11 31.82
N GLU A 181 -34.38 13.13 32.68
CA GLU A 181 -34.46 13.83 33.98
C GLU A 181 -34.45 15.37 33.84
N LYS A 182 -33.86 15.91 32.77
CA LYS A 182 -33.72 17.36 32.58
C LYS A 182 -34.67 17.98 31.56
N LEU A 183 -35.12 17.23 30.56
CA LEU A 183 -35.92 17.78 29.44
C LEU A 183 -37.32 17.16 29.33
N ASP A 184 -37.66 16.18 30.17
CA ASP A 184 -38.95 15.46 30.15
C ASP A 184 -39.29 14.85 28.78
N ILE A 185 -38.26 14.60 27.97
CA ILE A 185 -38.41 13.97 26.66
C ILE A 185 -38.58 12.46 26.90
N PRO A 186 -39.59 11.83 26.28
CA PRO A 186 -39.81 10.41 26.45
C PRO A 186 -38.63 9.57 25.91
N ILE A 187 -38.22 8.57 26.70
CA ILE A 187 -37.07 7.69 26.43
C ILE A 187 -37.11 7.07 25.02
N TYR A 188 -38.30 6.76 24.50
CA TYR A 188 -38.46 6.13 23.18
C TYR A 188 -38.04 7.02 22.00
N VAL A 189 -37.92 8.35 22.19
CA VAL A 189 -37.40 9.28 21.17
C VAL A 189 -35.88 9.41 21.28
N ILE A 190 -35.33 9.39 22.51
CA ILE A 190 -33.91 9.65 22.76
C ILE A 190 -33.03 8.47 22.36
N ILE A 191 -33.46 7.24 22.63
CA ILE A 191 -32.72 6.02 22.29
C ILE A 191 -32.43 5.91 20.79
N PRO A 192 -33.42 5.99 19.88
CA PRO A 192 -33.17 5.91 18.44
C PRO A 192 -32.34 7.10 17.93
N ALA A 193 -32.56 8.31 18.43
CA ALA A 193 -31.74 9.47 18.07
C ALA A 193 -30.27 9.27 18.45
N CYS A 194 -29.99 8.77 19.66
CA CYS A 194 -28.63 8.47 20.10
C CYS A 194 -28.00 7.31 19.31
N LEU A 195 -28.77 6.26 18.98
CA LEU A 195 -28.29 5.16 18.16
C LEU A 195 -27.92 5.62 16.74
N VAL A 196 -28.71 6.51 16.13
CA VAL A 196 -28.41 7.11 14.82
C VAL A 196 -27.15 7.98 14.89
N LEU A 197 -27.01 8.78 15.94
CA LEU A 197 -25.85 9.66 16.13
C LEU A 197 -24.56 8.85 16.37
N VAL A 198 -24.63 7.78 17.19
CA VAL A 198 -23.53 6.85 17.41
C VAL A 198 -23.21 6.04 16.16
N ALA A 199 -24.20 5.59 15.40
CA ALA A 199 -23.99 4.92 14.11
C ALA A 199 -23.29 5.87 13.11
N GLY A 200 -23.69 7.14 13.07
CA GLY A 200 -23.03 8.17 12.25
C GLY A 200 -21.59 8.45 12.66
N LEU A 201 -21.33 8.57 13.97
CA LEU A 201 -19.98 8.77 14.53
C LEU A 201 -19.08 7.54 14.33
N THR A 202 -19.60 6.34 14.55
CA THR A 202 -18.86 5.10 14.30
C THR A 202 -18.58 4.92 12.81
N TYR A 203 -19.50 5.27 11.92
CA TYR A 203 -19.27 5.31 10.47
C TYR A 203 -18.16 6.30 10.06
N ALA A 204 -18.16 7.51 10.63
CA ALA A 204 -17.13 8.51 10.37
C ALA A 204 -15.73 8.04 10.83
N VAL A 205 -15.66 7.33 11.96
CA VAL A 205 -14.41 6.77 12.50
C VAL A 205 -13.95 5.50 11.77
N TYR A 206 -14.87 4.69 11.22
CA TYR A 206 -14.57 3.39 10.59
C TYR A 206 -14.40 3.39 9.07
N ARG A 207 -14.26 4.55 8.43
CA ARG A 207 -14.12 4.70 6.96
C ARG A 207 -12.86 4.05 6.32
N GLY A 208 -12.22 3.09 6.98
CA GLY A 208 -11.03 2.38 6.53
C GLY A 208 -11.16 0.85 6.33
N GLY A 209 -12.35 0.25 6.21
CA GLY A 209 -12.43 -1.19 5.84
C GLY A 209 -13.81 -1.83 5.72
N THR A 210 -13.86 -3.01 5.07
CA THR A 210 -15.04 -3.82 4.66
C THR A 210 -16.02 -4.23 5.75
N LEU A 211 -15.66 -4.10 7.03
CA LEU A 211 -16.57 -4.32 8.17
C LEU A 211 -17.62 -3.20 8.30
N ALA A 212 -17.38 -2.02 7.70
CA ALA A 212 -18.32 -0.92 7.65
C ALA A 212 -19.62 -1.29 6.92
N THR A 213 -19.56 -2.17 5.92
CA THR A 213 -20.72 -2.57 5.12
C THR A 213 -21.71 -3.41 5.93
N VAL A 214 -21.20 -4.34 6.76
CA VAL A 214 -22.06 -5.20 7.60
C VAL A 214 -22.78 -4.37 8.68
N VAL A 215 -22.05 -3.44 9.32
CA VAL A 215 -22.63 -2.54 10.33
C VAL A 215 -23.61 -1.56 9.70
N MET A 216 -23.34 -1.06 8.49
CA MET A 216 -24.27 -0.22 7.73
C MET A 216 -25.57 -0.96 7.41
N VAL A 217 -25.48 -2.20 6.93
CA VAL A 217 -26.66 -3.02 6.60
C VAL A 217 -27.49 -3.34 7.85
N LEU A 218 -26.84 -3.73 8.96
CA LEU A 218 -27.54 -3.99 10.23
C LEU A 218 -28.19 -2.73 10.82
N SER A 219 -27.49 -1.60 10.78
CA SER A 219 -28.02 -0.30 11.21
C SER A 219 -29.24 0.10 10.39
N PHE A 220 -29.21 -0.11 9.07
CA PHE A 220 -30.33 0.22 8.19
C PHE A 220 -31.53 -0.71 8.43
N ILE A 221 -31.28 -2.01 8.61
CA ILE A 221 -32.33 -3.01 8.90
C ILE A 221 -33.02 -2.74 10.24
N CYS A 222 -32.32 -2.23 11.25
CA CYS A 222 -32.94 -1.92 12.53
C CYS A 222 -33.56 -0.51 12.58
N ALA A 223 -32.93 0.49 11.96
CA ALA A 223 -33.37 1.89 12.07
C ALA A 223 -34.56 2.22 11.16
N VAL A 224 -34.61 1.66 9.94
CA VAL A 224 -35.65 2.00 8.95
C VAL A 224 -37.03 1.49 9.37
N PRO A 225 -37.22 0.25 9.85
CA PRO A 225 -38.53 -0.20 10.34
C PRO A 225 -39.01 0.63 11.52
N LEU A 226 -38.10 1.00 12.43
CA LEU A 226 -38.43 1.81 13.60
C LEU A 226 -38.90 3.21 13.20
N LEU A 227 -38.20 3.87 12.27
CA LEU A 227 -38.62 5.18 11.76
C LEU A 227 -39.93 5.10 10.97
N LEU A 228 -40.10 4.08 10.12
CA LEU A 228 -41.32 3.90 9.33
C LEU A 228 -42.52 3.64 10.24
N PHE A 229 -42.35 2.81 11.27
CA PHE A 229 -43.37 2.58 12.29
C PHE A 229 -43.76 3.87 12.99
N MET A 230 -42.78 4.69 13.40
CA MET A 230 -43.04 5.96 14.06
C MET A 230 -43.84 6.92 13.18
N VAL A 231 -43.50 7.01 11.89
CA VAL A 231 -44.25 7.87 10.94
C VAL A 231 -45.67 7.35 10.72
N LEU A 232 -45.84 6.03 10.54
CA LEU A 232 -47.15 5.43 10.29
C LEU A 232 -48.07 5.53 11.52
N ALA A 233 -47.57 5.14 12.69
CA ALA A 233 -48.36 5.11 13.91
C ALA A 233 -48.66 6.51 14.46
N TYR A 234 -47.68 7.42 14.44
CA TYR A 234 -47.83 8.73 15.09
C TYR A 234 -48.03 9.90 14.13
N GLY A 235 -47.44 9.85 12.94
CA GLY A 235 -47.62 10.89 11.92
C GLY A 235 -48.93 10.74 11.15
N LEU A 236 -49.31 9.49 10.84
CA LEU A 236 -50.51 9.16 10.08
C LEU A 236 -51.65 8.59 10.94
N HIS A 237 -51.45 8.51 12.26
CA HIS A 237 -52.41 7.98 13.22
C HIS A 237 -52.97 6.59 12.85
N MET A 238 -52.17 5.75 12.20
CA MET A 238 -52.57 4.38 11.92
C MET A 238 -52.60 3.53 13.19
N GLU A 239 -53.52 2.57 13.25
CA GLU A 239 -53.49 1.54 14.29
C GLU A 239 -52.14 0.81 14.32
N THR A 240 -51.68 0.51 15.52
CA THR A 240 -50.33 0.00 15.78
C THR A 240 -50.06 -1.36 15.13
N GLY A 241 -51.07 -2.22 15.02
CA GLY A 241 -50.96 -3.52 14.35
C GLY A 241 -50.59 -3.41 12.86
N PRO A 242 -51.40 -2.73 12.04
CA PRO A 242 -51.09 -2.45 10.63
C PRO A 242 -49.81 -1.62 10.43
N ALA A 243 -49.54 -0.65 11.29
CA ALA A 243 -48.31 0.15 11.20
C ALA A 243 -47.06 -0.72 11.38
N ALA A 244 -47.07 -1.67 12.32
CA ALA A 244 -45.96 -2.57 12.57
C ALA A 244 -45.71 -3.56 11.42
N SER A 245 -46.78 -4.12 10.85
CA SER A 245 -46.67 -5.07 9.74
C SER A 245 -46.11 -4.41 8.47
N ILE A 246 -46.51 -3.17 8.17
CA ILE A 246 -45.96 -2.40 7.05
C ILE A 246 -44.52 -1.96 7.32
N ALA A 247 -44.22 -1.50 8.53
CA ALA A 247 -42.89 -1.07 8.94
C ALA A 247 -41.83 -2.17 8.80
N ILE A 248 -42.18 -3.42 9.10
CA ILE A 248 -41.29 -4.57 8.96
C ILE A 248 -41.35 -5.14 7.54
N GLY A 249 -42.55 -5.24 6.95
CA GLY A 249 -42.77 -5.87 5.65
C GLY A 249 -42.20 -5.08 4.46
N ALA A 250 -42.33 -3.75 4.46
CA ALA A 250 -41.91 -2.93 3.31
C ALA A 250 -40.39 -2.92 3.09
N PRO A 251 -39.52 -2.80 4.12
CA PRO A 251 -38.07 -2.90 3.95
C PRO A 251 -37.63 -4.29 3.47
N ILE A 252 -38.25 -5.37 3.96
CA ILE A 252 -37.93 -6.74 3.55
C ILE A 252 -38.33 -6.95 2.07
N ALA A 253 -39.54 -6.54 1.68
CA ALA A 253 -40.01 -6.62 0.31
C ALA A 253 -39.12 -5.80 -0.66
N PHE A 254 -38.68 -4.61 -0.24
CA PHE A 254 -37.75 -3.78 -1.00
C PHE A 254 -36.39 -4.47 -1.20
N ILE A 255 -35.82 -5.08 -0.15
CA ILE A 255 -34.56 -5.81 -0.24
C ILE A 255 -34.69 -7.02 -1.19
N VAL A 256 -35.78 -7.78 -1.09
CA VAL A 256 -36.04 -8.92 -1.99
C VAL A 256 -36.19 -8.45 -3.45
N ALA A 257 -36.91 -7.35 -3.69
CA ALA A 257 -37.07 -6.80 -5.04
C ALA A 257 -35.75 -6.31 -5.65
N VAL A 258 -34.92 -5.62 -4.87
CA VAL A 258 -33.59 -5.16 -5.31
C VAL A 258 -32.62 -6.35 -5.50
N GLY A 259 -32.67 -7.35 -4.64
CA GLY A 259 -31.88 -8.58 -4.73
C GLY A 259 -32.22 -9.43 -5.96
N LEU A 260 -33.51 -9.54 -6.31
CA LEU A 260 -33.96 -10.22 -7.52
C LEU A 260 -33.55 -9.46 -8.79
N LYS A 261 -33.65 -8.12 -8.77
CA LYS A 261 -33.25 -7.28 -9.92
C LYS A 261 -31.75 -7.36 -10.19
N THR A 262 -30.92 -7.33 -9.14
CA THR A 262 -29.46 -7.45 -9.26
C THR A 262 -29.00 -8.86 -9.66
N SER A 263 -29.80 -9.90 -9.34
CA SER A 263 -29.52 -11.27 -9.79
C SER A 263 -29.92 -11.50 -11.26
N ALA A 264 -30.89 -10.75 -11.78
CA ALA A 264 -31.31 -10.81 -13.18
C ALA A 264 -30.36 -10.06 -14.15
N GLU A 265 -29.51 -9.17 -13.63
CA GLU A 265 -28.64 -8.28 -14.41
C GLU A 265 -27.18 -8.76 -14.48
N LYS A 266 -26.90 -10.01 -14.07
CA LYS A 266 -25.66 -10.71 -14.43
C LYS A 266 -25.87 -11.45 -15.76
N PRO A 267 -25.51 -10.86 -16.92
CA PRO A 267 -25.31 -11.64 -18.12
C PRO A 267 -24.12 -12.59 -17.88
N ASN A 268 -24.30 -13.86 -18.27
CA ASN A 268 -23.20 -14.83 -18.39
C ASN A 268 -22.07 -14.30 -19.29
#